data_AF-A0AAU2KGM6-F1
#
_entry.id   AF-A0AAU2KGM6-F1
#
_cell.length_a   1.000
_cell.length_b   1.000
_cell.length_c   1.000
_cell.angle_alpha   90.00
_cell.angle_beta   90.00
_cell.angle_gamma   90.00
#
_symmetry.space_group_name_H-M   'P 1'
#
loop_
_entity.id
_entity.type
_entity.pdbx_description
1 polymer ?
#
loop_
_entity_poly.entity_id
_entity_poly.type
_entity_poly.pdbx_seq_one_letter_code
_entity_poly.pdbx_strand_id
1 'polypeptide(L)'
;MRLNEATGAVLQQLASSAKAQVRQVLRARIVLAAADGDSNGSIARQLAVSVNTVRQWRGRYAQHGLEGLKDAARTGRPRRYGDLVRVAVVAAATSMPPGPQATWLNQVELVFSALTRAVLRHGDFSSREDLIEKIDAWAIRRNEHARLFRWTYDGSPLKEAS
;
A
#
# COMPACT_ATOMS: atom_id res chain seq x y z
N MET A 1 16.05 33.07 10.25
CA MET A 1 15.58 33.58 8.94
C MET A 1 14.54 34.63 9.24
N ARG A 2 14.56 35.80 8.59
CA ARG A 2 13.55 36.85 8.81
C ARG A 2 12.49 36.78 7.70
N LEU A 3 11.22 36.80 8.08
CA LEU A 3 10.09 36.93 7.16
C LEU A 3 9.83 38.41 6.91
N ASN A 4 9.47 38.79 5.69
CA ASN A 4 8.83 40.09 5.46
C ASN A 4 7.35 40.02 5.87
N GLU A 5 6.73 41.16 6.14
CA GLU A 5 5.37 41.25 6.66
C GLU A 5 4.32 40.63 5.71
N ALA A 6 4.41 40.94 4.42
CA ALA A 6 3.51 40.39 3.40
C ALA A 6 3.60 38.86 3.28
N THR A 7 4.80 38.30 3.33
CA THR A 7 5.03 36.85 3.25
C THR A 7 4.63 36.16 4.55
N GLY A 8 4.85 36.81 5.69
CA GLY A 8 4.36 36.36 6.99
C GLY A 8 2.84 36.20 7.00
N ALA A 9 2.11 37.20 6.51
CA ALA A 9 0.65 37.16 6.39
C ALA A 9 0.17 36.00 5.50
N VAL A 10 0.79 35.78 4.34
CA VAL A 10 0.46 34.67 3.44
C VAL A 10 0.69 33.32 4.10
N LEU A 11 1.81 33.14 4.82
CA LEU A 11 2.12 31.89 5.53
C LEU A 11 1.15 31.66 6.68
N GLN A 12 0.77 32.69 7.43
CA GLN A 12 -0.21 32.60 8.50
C GLN A 12 -1.60 32.22 7.97
N GLN A 13 -2.05 32.82 6.88
CA GLN A 13 -3.30 32.46 6.21
C GLN A 13 -3.26 31.00 5.71
N LEU A 14 -2.14 30.55 5.15
CA LEU A 14 -2.00 29.17 4.69
C LEU A 14 -1.97 28.18 5.87
N ALA A 15 -1.33 28.54 6.99
CA ALA A 15 -1.21 27.70 8.18
C ALA A 15 -2.53 27.53 8.96
N SER A 16 -3.47 28.48 8.81
CA SER A 16 -4.80 28.46 9.42
C SER A 16 -5.91 27.96 8.48
N SER A 17 -5.63 27.80 7.19
CA SER A 17 -6.63 27.42 6.20
C SER A 17 -7.13 25.99 6.37
N ALA A 18 -8.44 25.83 6.58
CA ALA A 18 -9.11 24.53 6.58
C ALA A 18 -9.30 23.93 5.18
N LYS A 19 -9.25 24.75 4.12
CA LYS A 19 -9.45 24.32 2.72
C LYS A 19 -8.15 23.96 2.02
N ALA A 20 -7.01 24.37 2.57
CA ALA A 20 -5.70 24.08 1.98
C ALA A 20 -5.34 22.60 2.15
N GLN A 21 -4.53 22.07 1.23
CA GLN A 21 -4.00 20.72 1.37
C GLN A 21 -3.14 20.62 2.64
N VAL A 22 -3.33 19.58 3.44
CA VAL A 22 -2.63 19.36 4.73
C VAL A 22 -1.12 19.54 4.62
N ARG A 23 -0.51 19.05 3.54
CA ARG A 23 0.93 19.20 3.28
C ARG A 23 1.39 20.65 3.09
N GLN A 24 0.55 21.52 2.52
CA GLN A 24 0.86 22.95 2.35
C GLN A 24 0.77 23.69 3.68
N VAL A 25 -0.26 23.38 4.49
CA VAL A 25 -0.42 23.88 5.86
C VAL A 25 0.80 23.52 6.72
N LEU A 26 1.22 22.24 6.66
CA LEU A 26 2.39 21.75 7.39
C LEU A 26 3.67 22.50 6.99
N ARG A 27 3.90 22.71 5.70
CA ARG A 27 5.06 23.47 5.18
C ARG A 27 5.06 24.90 5.69
N ALA A 28 3.90 25.56 5.69
CA ALA A 28 3.76 26.92 6.21
C ALA A 28 4.07 26.99 7.71
N ARG A 29 3.55 26.04 8.52
CA ARG A 29 3.85 25.94 9.96
C ARG A 29 5.33 25.74 10.25
N ILE A 30 6.01 24.92 9.46
CA ILE A 30 7.47 24.73 9.57
C ILE A 30 8.21 26.05 9.38
N VAL A 31 7.83 26.84 8.36
CA VAL A 31 8.48 28.10 8.02
C VAL A 31 8.20 29.18 9.07
N LEU A 32 6.98 29.26 9.59
CA LEU A 32 6.60 30.19 10.66
C LEU A 32 7.38 29.89 11.95
N ALA A 33 7.35 28.64 12.44
CA ALA A 33 8.10 28.27 13.64
C ALA A 33 9.62 28.49 13.47
N ALA A 34 10.15 28.27 12.26
CA ALA A 34 11.54 28.56 11.94
C ALA A 34 11.88 30.07 11.96
N ALA A 35 10.92 30.92 11.65
CA ALA A 35 11.06 32.37 11.70
C ALA A 35 10.96 32.90 13.14
N ASP A 36 10.14 32.25 13.97
CA ASP A 36 9.99 32.52 15.41
C ASP A 36 11.23 32.11 16.23
N GLY A 37 12.19 31.41 15.58
CA GLY A 37 13.48 31.07 16.17
C GLY A 37 13.61 29.61 16.60
N ASP A 38 12.59 28.78 16.38
CA ASP A 38 12.62 27.39 16.82
C ASP A 38 13.70 26.58 16.09
N SER A 39 14.33 25.68 16.86
CA SER A 39 15.29 24.71 16.34
C SER A 39 14.59 23.61 15.52
N ASN A 40 15.30 23.05 14.54
CA ASN A 40 14.74 22.00 13.67
C ASN A 40 14.20 20.79 14.47
N GLY A 41 14.86 20.43 15.57
CA GLY A 41 14.44 19.34 16.45
C GLY A 41 13.17 19.67 17.25
N SER A 42 13.00 20.93 17.66
CA SER A 42 11.78 21.37 18.36
C SER A 42 10.58 21.34 17.42
N ILE A 43 10.72 21.93 16.23
CA ILE A 43 9.67 21.96 15.18
C ILE A 43 9.26 20.53 14.79
N ALA A 44 10.25 19.64 14.63
CA ALA A 44 10.00 18.24 14.30
C ALA A 44 9.13 17.54 15.35
N ARG A 45 9.43 17.73 16.64
CA ARG A 45 8.63 17.21 17.75
C ARG A 45 7.23 17.81 17.78
N GLN A 46 7.11 19.13 17.68
CA GLN A 46 5.82 19.84 17.76
C GLN A 46 4.86 19.45 16.62
N LEU A 47 5.39 19.26 15.41
CA LEU A 47 4.60 18.94 14.22
C LEU A 47 4.53 17.45 13.90
N ALA A 48 5.12 16.58 14.75
CA ALA A 48 5.20 15.14 14.55
C ALA A 48 5.76 14.73 13.16
N VAL A 49 6.85 15.38 12.75
CA VAL A 49 7.55 15.09 11.47
C VAL A 49 9.03 14.80 11.70
N SER A 50 9.69 14.21 10.70
CA SER A 50 11.14 14.02 10.76
C SER A 50 11.91 15.35 10.72
N VAL A 51 13.06 15.40 11.39
CA VAL A 51 13.99 16.56 11.31
C VAL A 51 14.43 16.82 9.86
N ASN A 52 14.55 15.78 9.03
CA ASN A 52 14.90 15.91 7.62
C ASN A 52 13.81 16.64 6.83
N THR A 53 12.53 16.42 7.14
CA THR A 53 11.40 17.16 6.58
C THR A 53 11.52 18.65 6.91
N VAL A 54 11.81 18.99 8.16
CA VAL A 54 11.99 20.39 8.60
C VAL A 54 13.17 21.05 7.87
N ARG A 55 14.32 20.36 7.83
CA ARG A 55 15.52 20.83 7.10
C ARG A 55 15.23 21.08 5.63
N GLN A 56 14.54 20.15 4.97
CA GLN A 56 14.18 20.26 3.55
C GLN A 56 13.34 21.52 3.30
N TRP A 57 12.25 21.72 4.04
CA TRP A 57 11.34 22.83 3.76
C TRP A 57 11.91 24.18 4.17
N ARG A 58 12.66 24.25 5.27
CA ARG A 58 13.42 25.47 5.62
C ARG A 58 14.45 25.82 4.56
N GLY A 59 15.19 24.82 4.07
CA GLY A 59 16.18 25.01 3.00
C GLY A 59 15.54 25.48 1.69
N ARG A 60 14.46 24.82 1.25
CA ARG A 60 13.73 25.22 0.03
C ARG A 60 13.13 26.61 0.14
N TYR A 61 12.58 26.98 1.29
CA TYR A 61 12.08 28.34 1.50
C TYR A 61 13.22 29.37 1.51
N ALA A 62 14.34 29.09 2.17
CA ALA A 62 15.48 30.00 2.17
C ALA A 62 16.06 30.24 0.77
N GLN A 63 15.98 29.24 -0.12
CA GLN A 63 16.47 29.33 -1.50
C GLN A 63 15.48 29.99 -2.47
N HIS A 64 14.17 29.74 -2.30
CA HIS A 64 13.16 30.06 -3.31
C HIS A 64 11.92 30.78 -2.76
N GLY A 65 11.91 31.17 -1.48
CA GLY A 65 10.76 31.79 -0.82
C GLY A 65 9.51 30.91 -0.86
N LEU A 66 8.35 31.55 -1.09
CA LEU A 66 7.06 30.86 -1.19
C LEU A 66 6.99 29.82 -2.32
N GLU A 67 7.66 30.09 -3.45
CA GLU A 67 7.72 29.14 -4.58
C GLU A 67 8.41 27.83 -4.18
N GLY A 68 9.37 27.89 -3.25
CA GLY A 68 10.04 26.73 -2.67
C GLY A 68 9.10 25.78 -1.92
N LEU A 69 7.92 26.23 -1.51
CA LEU A 69 6.94 25.40 -0.79
C LEU A 69 6.00 24.63 -1.73
N LYS A 70 6.00 24.93 -3.03
CA LYS A 70 5.22 24.20 -4.02
C LYS A 70 5.79 22.79 -4.25
N ASP A 71 4.91 21.89 -4.70
CA ASP A 71 5.35 20.57 -5.14
C ASP A 71 6.27 20.72 -6.35
N ALA A 72 7.44 20.10 -6.29
CA ALA A 72 8.31 20.03 -7.45
C ALA A 72 7.68 19.10 -8.49
N ALA A 73 7.78 19.48 -9.77
CA ALA A 73 7.40 18.60 -10.86
C ALA A 73 8.21 17.29 -10.73
N ARG A 74 7.51 16.17 -10.52
CA ARG A 74 8.15 14.86 -10.53
C ARG A 74 8.39 14.49 -11.99
N THR A 75 9.64 14.37 -12.38
CA THR A 75 10.04 13.94 -13.74
C THR A 75 9.63 12.49 -14.06
N GLY A 76 9.09 11.75 -13.08
CA GLY A 76 8.67 10.38 -13.24
C GLY A 76 9.84 9.46 -13.59
N ARG A 77 9.57 8.16 -13.77
CA ARG A 77 10.55 7.28 -14.40
C ARG A 77 10.58 7.62 -15.89
N PRO A 78 11.75 7.88 -16.50
CA PRO A 78 11.84 8.08 -17.95
C PRO A 78 11.13 6.94 -18.68
N ARG A 79 10.30 7.26 -19.68
CA ARG A 79 9.64 6.25 -20.51
C ARG A 79 10.71 5.42 -21.22
N ARG A 80 10.82 4.13 -20.86
CA ARG A 80 11.73 3.17 -21.51
C ARG A 80 11.11 2.44 -22.70
N TYR A 81 9.78 2.38 -22.73
CA TYR A 81 9.04 1.62 -23.74
C TYR A 81 8.09 2.56 -24.49
N GLY A 82 8.14 2.49 -25.83
CA GLY A 82 7.26 3.23 -26.73
C GLY A 82 5.84 2.63 -26.78
N ASP A 83 4.95 3.30 -27.52
CA ASP A 83 3.52 2.97 -27.51
C ASP A 83 3.22 1.55 -28.04
N LEU A 84 4.00 1.04 -28.99
CA LEU A 84 3.84 -0.32 -29.50
C LEU A 84 4.04 -1.38 -28.43
N VAL A 85 5.02 -1.21 -27.54
CA VAL A 85 5.25 -2.13 -26.41
C VAL A 85 4.09 -2.05 -25.43
N ARG A 86 3.53 -0.85 -25.20
CA ARG A 86 2.35 -0.69 -24.35
C ARG A 86 1.14 -1.44 -24.92
N VAL A 87 0.89 -1.29 -26.21
CA VAL A 87 -0.21 -1.98 -26.91
C VAL A 87 -0.01 -3.49 -26.83
N ALA A 88 1.21 -3.97 -27.07
CA ALA A 88 1.54 -5.40 -26.96
C ALA A 88 1.34 -5.94 -25.54
N VAL A 89 1.75 -5.20 -24.50
CA VAL A 89 1.53 -5.58 -23.09
C VAL A 89 0.04 -5.60 -22.75
N VAL A 90 -0.73 -4.59 -23.16
CA VAL A 90 -2.18 -4.56 -22.93
C VAL A 90 -2.85 -5.74 -23.61
N ALA A 91 -2.54 -5.99 -24.89
CA ALA A 91 -3.07 -7.12 -25.64
C ALA A 91 -2.71 -8.46 -24.98
N ALA A 92 -1.45 -8.66 -24.57
CA ALA A 92 -1.01 -9.87 -23.88
C ALA A 92 -1.72 -10.06 -22.53
N ALA A 93 -1.91 -8.98 -21.76
CA ALA A 93 -2.55 -9.05 -20.44
C ALA A 93 -4.08 -9.23 -20.49
N THR A 94 -4.73 -8.84 -21.59
CA THR A 94 -6.18 -8.98 -21.78
C THR A 94 -6.58 -10.15 -22.67
N SER A 95 -5.62 -10.83 -23.28
CA SER A 95 -5.87 -12.07 -24.00
C SER A 95 -5.92 -13.25 -23.05
N MET A 96 -6.62 -14.31 -23.46
CA MET A 96 -6.62 -15.59 -22.75
C MET A 96 -5.17 -16.12 -22.65
N PRO A 97 -4.64 -16.38 -21.45
CA PRO A 97 -3.31 -16.95 -21.32
C PRO A 97 -3.29 -18.37 -21.92
N PRO A 98 -2.21 -18.76 -22.63
CA PRO A 98 -2.08 -20.11 -23.15
C PRO A 98 -1.74 -21.06 -22.00
N GLY A 99 -2.74 -21.79 -21.51
CA GLY A 99 -2.56 -22.82 -20.48
C GLY A 99 -3.59 -22.74 -19.35
N PRO A 100 -3.58 -23.71 -18.42
CA PRO A 100 -4.47 -23.70 -17.27
C PRO A 100 -4.21 -22.45 -16.40
N GLN A 101 -5.27 -21.74 -16.05
CA GLN A 101 -5.15 -20.53 -15.24
C GLN A 101 -4.94 -20.90 -13.77
N ALA A 102 -3.89 -20.40 -13.13
CA ALA A 102 -3.75 -20.45 -11.68
C ALA A 102 -4.70 -19.41 -11.04
N THR A 103 -5.97 -19.77 -10.91
CA THR A 103 -6.99 -18.91 -10.27
C THR A 103 -7.11 -19.23 -8.78
N TRP A 104 -7.56 -18.25 -7.99
CA TRP A 104 -7.91 -18.50 -6.58
C TRP A 104 -9.03 -19.54 -6.44
N LEU A 105 -9.89 -19.67 -7.46
CA LEU A 105 -10.92 -20.70 -7.53
C LEU A 105 -10.31 -22.11 -7.48
N ASN A 106 -9.17 -22.35 -8.14
CA ASN A 106 -8.48 -23.64 -8.07
C ASN A 106 -8.02 -23.99 -6.63
N GLN A 107 -7.66 -23.01 -5.80
CA GLN A 107 -7.31 -23.27 -4.40
C GLN A 107 -8.52 -23.74 -3.59
N VAL A 108 -9.62 -23.01 -3.74
CA VAL A 108 -10.87 -23.29 -3.02
C VAL A 108 -11.45 -24.64 -3.43
N GLU A 109 -11.39 -24.99 -4.73
CA GLU A 109 -11.79 -26.29 -5.23
C GLU A 109 -10.96 -27.46 -4.64
N LEU A 110 -9.65 -27.28 -4.48
CA LEU A 110 -8.79 -28.28 -3.84
C LEU A 110 -9.18 -28.49 -2.37
N VAL A 111 -9.49 -27.42 -1.65
CA VAL A 111 -9.94 -27.47 -0.25
C VAL A 111 -11.27 -28.22 -0.14
N PHE A 112 -12.27 -27.87 -0.97
CA PHE A 112 -13.56 -28.57 -0.95
C PHE A 112 -13.43 -30.03 -1.37
N SER A 113 -12.63 -30.35 -2.39
CA SER A 113 -12.37 -31.73 -2.78
C SER A 113 -11.73 -32.55 -1.65
N ALA A 114 -10.81 -31.95 -0.88
CA ALA A 114 -10.21 -32.59 0.28
C ALA A 114 -11.22 -32.77 1.42
N LEU A 115 -12.02 -31.74 1.72
CA LEU A 115 -13.10 -31.80 2.72
C LEU A 115 -14.12 -32.88 2.38
N THR A 116 -14.56 -32.93 1.13
CA THR A 116 -15.51 -33.94 0.67
C THR A 116 -14.96 -35.34 0.85
N ARG A 117 -13.69 -35.59 0.51
CA ARG A 117 -13.09 -36.92 0.66
C ARG A 117 -12.85 -37.31 2.11
N ALA A 118 -12.40 -36.37 2.95
CA ALA A 118 -11.98 -36.65 4.32
C ALA A 118 -13.13 -36.66 5.33
N VAL A 119 -14.17 -35.85 5.09
CA VAL A 119 -15.27 -35.66 6.05
C VAL A 119 -16.60 -36.10 5.46
N LEU A 120 -16.97 -35.65 4.26
CA LEU A 120 -18.36 -35.77 3.79
C LEU A 120 -18.71 -37.10 3.11
N ARG A 121 -17.80 -37.69 2.31
CA ARG A 121 -18.11 -38.81 1.40
C ARG A 121 -18.44 -40.11 2.14
N HIS A 122 -17.83 -40.33 3.30
CA HIS A 122 -18.03 -41.51 4.14
C HIS A 122 -18.27 -41.15 5.61
N GLY A 123 -18.68 -39.90 5.88
CA GLY A 123 -18.94 -39.44 7.23
C GLY A 123 -20.27 -40.00 7.74
N ASP A 124 -20.24 -40.53 8.96
CA ASP A 124 -21.43 -40.80 9.74
C ASP A 124 -21.72 -39.58 10.63
N PHE A 125 -22.94 -39.07 10.59
CA PHE A 125 -23.34 -37.83 11.26
C PHE A 125 -24.65 -38.03 11.99
N SER A 126 -24.62 -37.86 13.30
CA SER A 126 -25.78 -38.06 14.17
C SER A 126 -26.65 -36.81 14.31
N SER A 127 -26.10 -35.62 14.03
CA SER A 127 -26.80 -34.35 14.06
C SER A 127 -26.12 -33.29 13.19
N ARG A 128 -26.79 -32.15 13.01
CA ARG A 128 -26.18 -30.99 12.34
C ARG A 128 -24.98 -30.44 13.11
N GLU A 129 -25.04 -30.47 14.44
CA GLU A 129 -23.94 -30.01 15.31
C GLU A 129 -22.73 -30.93 15.18
N ASP A 130 -22.94 -32.25 15.14
CA ASP A 130 -21.90 -33.26 14.92
C ASP A 130 -21.22 -33.07 13.54
N LEU A 131 -21.99 -32.74 12.50
CA LEU A 131 -21.44 -32.38 11.19
C LEU A 131 -20.56 -31.12 11.24
N ILE A 132 -21.02 -30.07 11.92
CA ILE A 132 -20.26 -28.80 12.04
C ILE A 132 -18.96 -29.05 12.80
N GLU A 133 -19.03 -29.74 13.94
CA GLU A 133 -17.86 -30.05 14.76
C GLU A 133 -16.82 -30.86 13.97
N LYS A 134 -17.26 -31.83 13.18
CA LYS A 134 -16.36 -32.64 12.33
C LYS A 134 -15.71 -31.83 11.20
N ILE A 135 -16.44 -30.89 10.59
CA ILE A 135 -15.89 -29.99 9.57
C ILE A 135 -14.87 -29.03 10.19
N ASP A 136 -15.20 -28.40 11.33
CA ASP A 136 -14.33 -27.47 12.02
C ASP A 136 -13.05 -28.15 12.51
N ALA A 137 -13.19 -29.33 13.14
CA ALA A 137 -12.04 -30.11 13.58
C ALA A 137 -11.13 -30.52 12.41
N TRP A 138 -11.70 -30.82 11.23
CA TRP A 138 -10.90 -31.06 10.03
C TRP A 138 -10.20 -29.79 9.53
N ALA A 139 -10.90 -28.66 9.50
CA ALA A 139 -10.34 -27.39 9.03
C ALA A 139 -9.17 -26.92 9.92
N ILE A 140 -9.32 -27.02 11.24
CA ILE A 140 -8.27 -26.70 12.22
C ILE A 140 -7.05 -27.61 12.00
N ARG A 141 -7.23 -28.94 11.97
CA ARG A 141 -6.13 -29.89 11.72
C ARG A 141 -5.41 -29.63 10.40
N ARG A 142 -6.15 -29.32 9.33
CA ARG A 142 -5.58 -29.00 8.02
C ARG A 142 -4.75 -27.72 8.05
N ASN A 143 -5.18 -26.70 8.80
CA ASN A 143 -4.45 -25.45 8.96
C ASN A 143 -3.17 -25.62 9.79
N GLU A 144 -3.23 -26.42 10.86
CA GLU A 144 -2.07 -26.70 11.71
C GLU A 144 -0.98 -27.50 10.99
N HIS A 145 -1.37 -28.38 10.05
CA HIS A 145 -0.46 -29.17 9.22
C HIS A 145 -0.35 -28.66 7.78
N ALA A 146 -0.71 -27.40 7.53
CA ALA A 146 -0.74 -26.85 6.18
C ALA A 146 0.65 -26.93 5.53
N ARG A 147 0.76 -27.74 4.48
CA ARG A 147 1.94 -27.78 3.64
C ARG A 147 1.77 -26.76 2.52
N LEU A 148 2.83 -26.01 2.26
CA LEU A 148 2.87 -25.08 1.14
C LEU A 148 2.62 -25.85 -0.16
N PHE A 149 1.66 -25.40 -0.96
CA PHE A 149 1.53 -25.88 -2.33
C PHE A 149 2.76 -25.42 -3.12
N ARG A 150 3.37 -26.32 -3.89
CA ARG A 150 4.42 -25.91 -4.83
C ARG A 150 3.77 -25.14 -5.97
N TRP A 151 3.85 -23.82 -5.91
CA TRP A 151 3.29 -22.95 -6.93
C TRP A 151 4.02 -23.12 -8.26
N THR A 152 3.27 -23.27 -9.35
CA THR A 152 3.78 -23.33 -10.72
C THR A 152 3.05 -22.30 -11.58
N TYR A 153 3.80 -21.58 -12.40
CA TYR A 153 3.26 -20.53 -13.28
C TYR A 153 2.62 -21.10 -14.55
N ASP A 154 2.96 -22.33 -14.92
CA ASP A 154 2.54 -22.99 -16.17
C ASP A 154 1.14 -23.63 -16.10
N GLY A 155 0.44 -23.48 -14.97
CA GLY A 155 -0.89 -24.07 -14.78
C GLY A 155 -0.87 -25.56 -14.45
N SER A 156 0.29 -26.16 -14.18
CA SER A 156 0.35 -27.53 -13.69
C SER A 156 -0.45 -27.68 -12.40
N PRO A 157 -1.21 -28.77 -12.21
CA PRO A 157 -1.97 -29.00 -10.99
C PRO A 157 -1.08 -28.87 -9.77
N LEU A 158 -1.50 -28.03 -8.82
CA LEU A 158 -0.72 -27.79 -7.61
C LEU A 158 -0.66 -29.06 -6.79
N LYS A 159 0.58 -29.50 -6.50
CA LYS A 159 0.85 -30.64 -5.64
C LYS A 159 1.27 -30.13 -4.27
N GLU A 160 0.81 -30.81 -3.21
CA GLU A 160 1.33 -30.57 -1.86
C GLU A 160 2.83 -30.87 -1.85
N ALA A 161 3.63 -30.01 -1.22
CA ALA A 161 5.07 -30.23 -1.09
C ALA A 161 5.35 -31.48 -0.24
N SER A 162 6.21 -32.37 -0.76
CA SER A 162 6.65 -33.61 -0.10
C SER A 162 7.40 -33.35 1.20
#